data_AF-A0A7C1NKW5-F1
#
_entry.id   AF-A0A7C1NKW5-F1
#
_cell.length_a   1.000
_cell.length_b   1.000
_cell.length_c   1.000
_cell.angle_alpha   90.00
_cell.angle_beta   90.00
_cell.angle_gamma   90.00
#
_symmetry.space_group_name_H-M   'P 1'
#
loop_
_entity.id
_entity.type
_entity.pdbx_description
1 polymer ?
#
loop_
_entity_poly.entity_id
_entity_poly.type
_entity_poly.pdbx_seq_one_letter_code
_entity_poly.pdbx_strand_id
1 'polypeptide(L)' 'MNFGEAFEEVKKGSAMRLPQWSEDVKIKAQFPDNDSKMTAPYLYVESRFGMVPWKETMIELFSEEWEVL' A
#
# COMPACT_ATOMS: atom_id res chain seq x y z
N MET A 1 4.89 4.97 11.94
CA MET A 1 4.94 6.19 11.10
C MET A 1 3.52 6.59 10.81
N ASN A 2 3.23 7.87 10.57
CA ASN A 2 1.89 8.23 10.08
C ASN A 2 1.71 7.77 8.62
N PHE A 3 0.45 7.72 8.17
CA PHE A 3 0.12 7.28 6.81
C PHE A 3 0.90 8.07 5.73
N GLY A 4 1.00 9.40 5.87
CA GLY A 4 1.66 10.25 4.88
C GLY A 4 3.15 9.94 4.73
N GLU A 5 3.84 9.77 5.85
CA GLU A 5 5.27 9.40 5.87
C GLU A 5 5.50 8.02 5.23
N ALA A 6 4.69 7.02 5.58
CA ALA A 6 4.78 5.70 5.00
C ALA A 6 4.45 5.71 3.49
N PHE A 7 3.46 6.50 3.09
CA PHE A 7 3.07 6.65 1.69
C PHE A 7 4.17 7.28 0.83
N GLU A 8 4.95 8.22 1.36
CA GLU A 8 6.12 8.76 0.66
C GLU A 8 7.16 7.68 0.33
N GLU A 9 7.40 6.72 1.24
CA GLU A 9 8.29 5.58 0.98
C GLU A 9 7.68 4.59 -0.01
N VAL A 10 6.38 4.32 0.10
CA VAL A 10 5.68 3.43 -0.84
C VAL A 10 5.73 3.94 -2.27
N LYS A 11 5.63 5.26 -2.49
CA LYS A 11 5.82 5.87 -3.82
C LYS A 11 7.22 5.64 -4.40
N LYS A 12 8.22 5.34 -3.57
CA LYS A 12 9.60 5.04 -3.99
C LYS A 12 9.83 3.55 -4.25
N GLY A 13 8.79 2.71 -4.08
CA GLY A 13 8.83 1.27 -4.34
C GLY A 13 8.85 0.39 -3.09
N SER A 14 8.86 0.97 -1.89
CA SER A 14 8.67 0.21 -0.65
C SER A 14 7.23 -0.29 -0.50
N ALA A 15 7.01 -1.19 0.46
CA ALA A 15 5.67 -1.57 0.87
C ALA A 15 5.37 -1.01 2.27
N MET A 16 4.10 -0.87 2.61
CA MET A 16 3.68 -0.52 3.97
C MET A 16 2.58 -1.43 4.49
N ARG A 17 2.46 -1.52 5.81
CA ARG A 17 1.40 -2.28 6.47
C ARG A 17 1.09 -1.71 7.85
N LEU A 18 -0.03 -2.18 8.41
CA LEU A 18 -0.31 -2.05 9.84
C LEU A 18 0.08 -3.33 10.58
N PRO A 19 0.57 -3.23 11.84
CA PRO A 19 1.09 -4.37 12.59
C PRO A 19 0.02 -5.40 12.91
N GLN A 20 -1.24 -4.98 13.12
CA GLN A 20 -2.37 -5.87 13.40
C GLN A 20 -2.87 -6.67 12.19
N TRP A 21 -2.41 -6.35 10.97
CA TRP A 21 -2.77 -7.14 9.79
C TRP A 21 -2.01 -8.47 9.75
N SER A 22 -2.43 -9.37 8.87
CA SER A 22 -1.66 -10.59 8.62
C SER A 22 -0.34 -10.25 7.91
N GLU A 23 0.72 -11.02 8.19
CA GLU A 23 2.08 -10.72 7.70
C GLU A 23 2.23 -10.74 6.19
N ASP A 24 1.34 -11.47 5.50
CA ASP A 24 1.28 -11.53 4.05
C ASP A 24 0.60 -10.30 3.43
N VAL A 25 -0.06 -9.45 4.22
CA VAL A 25 -0.82 -8.28 3.73
C VAL A 25 0.08 -7.05 3.67
N LYS A 26 0.25 -6.50 2.47
CA LYS A 26 1.11 -5.34 2.20
C LYS A 26 0.46 -4.40 1.21
N ILE A 27 0.58 -3.10 1.44
CA ILE A 27 0.18 -2.06 0.47
C ILE A 27 1.40 -1.63 -0.32
N LYS A 28 1.24 -1.54 -1.64
CA LYS A 28 2.26 -1.07 -2.58
C LYS A 28 1.67 -0.05 -3.54
N ALA A 29 2.52 0.82 -4.07
CA ALA A 29 2.17 1.65 -5.22
C ALA A 29 2.56 0.95 -6.51
N GLN A 30 1.65 0.95 -7.49
CA GLN A 30 1.96 0.60 -8.86
C GLN A 30 2.04 1.89 -9.67
N PHE A 31 3.15 2.04 -10.40
CA PHE A 31 3.30 3.03 -11.46
C PHE A 31 3.18 2.29 -12.80
N PRO A 32 2.12 2.53 -13.58
CA PRO A 32 1.89 1.80 -14.81
C PRO A 32 3.01 1.89 -15.84
N ASP A 33 3.21 0.77 -16.54
CA ASP A 33 4.05 0.62 -17.73
C ASP A 33 3.22 0.06 -18.91
N ASN A 34 3.89 -0.29 -20.01
CA ASN A 34 3.23 -0.79 -21.22
C ASN A 34 2.47 -2.11 -21.03
N ASP A 35 2.78 -2.88 -19.98
CA ASP A 35 2.13 -4.16 -19.67
C ASP A 35 1.03 -4.03 -18.60
N SER A 36 0.84 -2.82 -18.08
CA SER A 36 -0.14 -2.51 -17.05
C SER A 36 -1.53 -2.30 -17.64
N LYS A 37 -2.56 -2.88 -17.00
CA LYS A 37 -3.97 -2.65 -17.38
C LYS A 37 -4.49 -1.28 -16.95
N MET A 38 -4.02 -0.78 -15.81
CA MET A 38 -4.36 0.54 -15.29
C MET A 38 -3.34 1.55 -15.82
N THR A 39 -3.77 2.77 -16.15
CA THR A 39 -2.93 3.79 -16.82
C THR A 39 -2.58 5.00 -15.95
N ALA A 40 -3.06 5.03 -14.70
CA ALA A 40 -2.69 6.03 -13.70
C ALA A 40 -2.11 5.34 -12.44
N PRO A 41 -1.21 5.99 -11.68
CA PRO A 41 -0.68 5.42 -10.44
C PRO A 41 -1.77 5.12 -9.41
N TYR A 42 -1.63 4.01 -8.70
CA TYR A 42 -2.61 3.56 -7.72
C TYR A 42 -1.97 2.73 -6.61
N LEU A 43 -2.68 2.62 -5.49
CA LEU A 43 -2.34 1.68 -4.43
C LEU A 43 -3.08 0.36 -4.65
N TYR A 44 -2.40 -0.72 -4.34
CA TYR A 44 -2.99 -2.06 -4.30
C TYR A 44 -2.53 -2.79 -3.05
N VAL A 45 -3.36 -3.72 -2.60
CA VAL A 45 -3.01 -4.65 -1.54
C VAL A 45 -2.59 -5.97 -2.15
N GLU A 46 -1.46 -6.49 -1.68
CA GLU A 46 -0.93 -7.82 -1.97
C GLU A 46 -1.22 -8.73 -0.76
N SER A 47 -1.73 -9.92 -1.02
CA SER A 47 -1.96 -10.96 -0.01
C SER A 47 -1.93 -12.35 -0.64
N ARG A 48 -2.08 -13.42 0.16
CA ARG A 48 -2.26 -14.79 -0.35
C ARG A 48 -3.43 -14.98 -1.33
N PHE A 49 -4.37 -14.04 -1.38
CA PHE A 49 -5.53 -14.09 -2.28
C PHE A 49 -5.31 -13.37 -3.62
N GLY A 50 -4.13 -12.79 -3.82
CA GLY A 50 -3.77 -12.03 -5.01
C GLY A 50 -3.66 -10.53 -4.73
N MET A 51 -3.71 -9.76 -5.82
CA MET A 51 -3.55 -8.30 -5.81
C MET A 51 -4.83 -7.62 -6.23
N VAL A 52 -5.31 -6.66 -5.42
CA VAL A 52 -6.52 -5.88 -5.72
C VAL A 52 -6.29 -4.40 -5.43
N PRO A 53 -6.91 -3.48 -6.19
CA PRO A 53 -6.87 -2.05 -5.87
C PRO A 53 -7.28 -1.80 -4.42
N TRP A 54 -6.58 -0.89 -3.76
CA TRP A 54 -6.79 -0.61 -2.34
C TRP A 54 -7.02 0.87 -2.10
N LYS A 55 -7.89 1.16 -1.15
CA LYS A 55 -8.18 2.50 -0.64
C LYS A 55 -8.26 2.42 0.87
N GLU A 56 -7.63 3.37 1.54
CA GLU A 56 -7.63 3.45 2.99
C GLU A 56 -9.01 3.80 3.55
N THR A 57 -9.33 3.22 4.70
CA THR A 57 -10.41 3.66 5.58
C THR A 57 -9.97 4.84 6.43
N MET A 58 -10.92 5.52 7.08
CA MET A 58 -10.58 6.63 7.99
C MET A 58 -9.78 6.17 9.22
N ILE A 59 -9.98 4.94 9.70
CA ILE A 59 -9.20 4.40 10.84
C ILE A 59 -7.74 4.22 10.42
N GLU A 60 -7.51 3.69 9.22
CA GLU A 60 -6.18 3.46 8.66
C GLU A 60 -5.47 4.78 8.33
N LEU A 61 -6.19 5.74 7.73
CA LEU A 61 -5.66 7.06 7.38
C LEU A 61 -5.16 7.83 8.62
N PHE A 62 -5.86 7.70 9.75
CA PHE A 62 -5.53 8.36 11.02
C PHE A 62 -4.59 7.53 11.91
N SER A 63 -4.15 6.35 11.47
CA SER A 63 -3.20 5.54 12.23
C SER A 63 -1.78 6.13 12.17
N GLU A 64 -1.07 6.09 13.30
CA GLU A 64 0.34 6.46 13.43
C GLU A 64 1.29 5.25 13.51
N GLU A 65 0.73 4.04 13.33
CA GLU A 65 1.42 2.76 13.52
C GLU A 65 1.84 2.10 12.20
N TRP A 66 1.93 2.86 11.10
CA TRP A 66 2.37 2.30 9.84
C TRP A 66 3.84 1.88 9.88
N GLU A 67 4.11 0.69 9.33
CA GLU A 67 5.42 0.10 9.16
C GLU A 67 5.78 0.05 7.68
N VAL A 68 7.00 0.46 7.33
CA VAL A 68 7.57 0.36 5.97
C VAL A 68 8.45 -0.89 5.89
N LEU A 69 8.34 -1.62 4.78
CA LEU A 69 9.04 -2.88 4.49
C LEU A 69 10.03 -2.74 3.32
#